data_AF-J0MM54-F1
#
_entry.id   AF-J0MM54-F1
#
_cell.length_a   1.000
_cell.length_b   1.000
_cell.length_c   1.000
_cell.angle_alpha   90.00
_cell.angle_beta   90.00
_cell.angle_gamma   90.00
#
_symmetry.space_group_name_H-M   'P 1'
#
loop_
_entity.id
_entity.type
_entity.pdbx_description
1 polymer ?
#
loop_
_entity_poly.entity_id
_entity_poly.type
_entity_poly.pdbx_seq_one_letter_code
_entity_poly.pdbx_strand_id
1 'polypeptide(L)'
;MSCSPNDPRVVSAVDTAVRAMLGEAGHVGGNKYWDAIGRSDFRGSAWCGAFQVWGFLQAGVNLMNAAWWLYVPYIKTFAERIGAWRDESGYGRQAIYEWHGDGVADHVGVSWPDPAAELFRAIEGNTSMGGSQDNGNGVLVKYRYEADILGWVDMHQVLAWMIDNGKWDGGGSYGTSTESGYTNIEALQRAVGAAADNVCGPNTQARVLAVASASEWGGVTFPMGVEFTQSVVGTEADGIWGPASEAAHDRTVEAVQAAVGAVVDGIYGPATNSAVSIALAGAEKP
;
A
#
# COMPACT_ATOMS: atom_id res chain seq x y z
N MET A 1 -21.89 1.41 -16.22
CA MET A 1 -20.63 2.10 -15.87
C MET A 1 -19.90 2.34 -17.19
N SER A 2 -19.54 3.59 -17.48
CA SER A 2 -18.75 4.02 -18.64
C SER A 2 -17.26 4.07 -18.33
N CYS A 3 -16.88 4.51 -17.13
CA CYS A 3 -15.51 4.43 -16.63
C CYS A 3 -15.20 2.97 -16.25
N SER A 4 -14.02 2.51 -16.66
CA SER A 4 -13.54 1.16 -16.35
C SER A 4 -13.01 1.10 -14.92
N PRO A 5 -13.27 0.03 -14.14
CA PRO A 5 -12.54 -0.24 -12.90
C PRO A 5 -11.02 -0.31 -13.10
N ASN A 6 -10.56 -0.63 -14.32
CA ASN A 6 -9.14 -0.65 -14.68
C ASN A 6 -8.65 0.68 -15.29
N ASP A 7 -9.41 1.76 -15.18
CA ASP A 7 -8.97 3.09 -15.61
C ASP A 7 -7.69 3.47 -14.82
N PRO A 8 -6.63 3.97 -15.48
CA PRO A 8 -5.36 4.27 -14.80
C PRO A 8 -5.51 5.22 -13.60
N ARG A 9 -6.47 6.15 -13.66
CA ARG A 9 -6.77 7.07 -12.54
C ARG A 9 -7.30 6.31 -11.33
N VAL A 10 -8.22 5.38 -11.57
CA VAL A 10 -8.82 4.51 -10.56
C VAL A 10 -7.75 3.62 -9.92
N VAL A 11 -6.98 2.91 -10.75
CA VAL A 11 -5.90 2.01 -10.29
C VAL A 11 -4.87 2.79 -9.47
N SER A 12 -4.39 3.93 -9.97
CA SER A 12 -3.43 4.76 -9.26
C SER A 12 -3.95 5.26 -7.92
N ALA A 13 -5.23 5.65 -7.85
CA ALA A 13 -5.82 6.15 -6.61
C ALA A 13 -5.97 5.06 -5.55
N VAL A 14 -6.38 3.85 -5.95
CA VAL A 14 -6.41 2.69 -5.05
C VAL A 14 -5.01 2.38 -4.54
N ASP A 15 -4.00 2.39 -5.42
CA ASP A 15 -2.60 2.15 -5.05
C ASP A 15 -2.08 3.17 -4.03
N THR A 16 -2.30 4.45 -4.29
CA THR A 16 -1.90 5.53 -3.37
C THR A 16 -2.59 5.39 -2.01
N ALA A 17 -3.89 5.05 -1.99
CA ALA A 17 -4.62 4.86 -0.76
C ALA A 17 -4.10 3.66 0.06
N VAL A 18 -3.88 2.51 -0.58
CA VAL A 18 -3.32 1.30 0.05
C VAL A 18 -1.95 1.61 0.66
N ARG A 19 -1.06 2.27 -0.09
CA ARG A 19 0.30 2.63 0.39
C ARG A 19 0.25 3.57 1.58
N ALA A 20 -0.59 4.60 1.53
CA ALA A 20 -0.77 5.53 2.64
C ALA A 20 -1.23 4.81 3.91
N MET A 21 -2.21 3.92 3.79
CA MET A 21 -2.72 3.14 4.92
C MET A 21 -1.68 2.16 5.47
N LEU A 22 -0.88 1.53 4.61
CA LEU A 22 0.22 0.67 5.05
C LEU A 22 1.31 1.45 5.79
N GLY A 23 1.62 2.67 5.36
CA GLY A 23 2.59 3.55 6.03
C GLY A 23 2.19 3.95 7.45
N GLU A 24 0.93 3.73 7.84
CA GLU A 24 0.41 3.98 9.17
C GLU A 24 0.49 2.78 10.11
N ALA A 25 0.98 1.62 9.65
CA ALA A 25 1.11 0.43 10.49
C ALA A 25 1.90 0.74 11.78
N GLY A 26 1.32 0.38 12.92
CA GLY A 26 1.85 0.67 14.25
C GLY A 26 1.41 2.02 14.84
N HIS A 27 0.68 2.85 14.11
CA HIS A 27 0.10 4.09 14.65
C HIS A 27 -0.93 3.79 15.74
N VAL A 28 -0.99 4.67 16.76
CA VAL A 28 -1.94 4.59 17.87
C VAL A 28 -2.68 5.92 17.99
N GLY A 29 -4.01 5.86 18.08
CA GLY A 29 -4.87 7.03 18.21
C GLY A 29 -5.62 7.39 16.93
N GLY A 30 -6.94 7.60 17.06
CA GLY A 30 -7.81 7.94 15.92
C GLY A 30 -7.98 9.42 15.60
N ASN A 31 -7.62 10.31 16.53
CA ASN A 31 -7.98 11.73 16.44
C ASN A 31 -7.41 12.40 15.18
N LYS A 32 -6.22 12.00 14.73
CA LYS A 32 -5.61 12.59 13.53
C LYS A 32 -6.42 12.29 12.27
N TYR A 33 -7.03 11.10 12.17
CA TYR A 33 -7.84 10.73 11.01
C TYR A 33 -9.16 11.50 11.03
N TRP A 34 -9.76 11.69 12.20
CA TRP A 34 -10.91 12.56 12.38
C TRP A 34 -10.63 14.01 11.98
N ASP A 35 -9.48 14.54 12.39
CA ASP A 35 -9.05 15.89 12.04
C ASP A 35 -8.81 16.04 10.54
N ALA A 36 -8.13 15.08 9.92
CA ALA A 36 -7.79 15.11 8.51
C ALA A 36 -9.02 15.10 7.59
N ILE A 37 -10.13 14.50 8.02
CA ILE A 37 -11.38 14.50 7.27
C ILE A 37 -12.33 15.65 7.68
N GLY A 38 -11.87 16.59 8.53
CA GLY A 38 -12.63 17.75 8.99
C GLY A 38 -13.76 17.41 9.98
N ARG A 39 -13.63 16.30 10.72
CA ARG A 39 -14.63 15.78 11.67
C ARG A 39 -14.09 15.65 13.09
N SER A 40 -13.45 16.72 13.58
CA SER A 40 -12.93 16.77 14.95
C SER A 40 -14.00 16.62 16.03
N ASP A 41 -15.28 16.81 15.68
CA ASP A 41 -16.46 16.51 16.49
C ASP A 41 -16.62 15.02 16.84
N PHE A 42 -15.93 14.12 16.12
CA PHE A 42 -16.01 12.67 16.32
C PHE A 42 -14.81 12.09 17.09
N ARG A 43 -13.86 12.92 17.53
CA ARG A 43 -12.70 12.49 18.33
C ARG A 43 -13.13 11.62 19.52
N GLY A 44 -12.38 10.56 19.77
CA GLY A 44 -12.69 9.55 20.80
C GLY A 44 -13.72 8.48 20.39
N SER A 45 -14.40 8.64 19.24
CA SER A 45 -15.27 7.61 18.67
C SER A 45 -14.49 6.61 17.82
N ALA A 46 -15.12 5.47 17.52
CA ALA A 46 -14.55 4.44 16.64
C ALA A 46 -14.24 4.99 15.24
N TRP A 47 -13.07 4.69 14.69
CA TRP A 47 -12.49 5.44 13.56
C TRP A 47 -12.02 4.57 12.39
N CYS A 48 -12.43 3.30 12.30
CA CYS A 48 -12.10 2.42 11.18
C CYS A 48 -12.52 3.03 9.83
N GLY A 49 -13.75 3.56 9.72
CA GLY A 49 -14.22 4.27 8.53
C GLY A 49 -13.47 5.58 8.26
N ALA A 50 -13.14 6.34 9.31
CA ALA A 50 -12.37 7.58 9.17
C ALA A 50 -10.96 7.32 8.61
N PHE A 51 -10.33 6.21 9.02
CA PHE A 51 -9.06 5.75 8.47
C PHE A 51 -9.15 5.43 6.97
N GLN A 52 -10.22 4.75 6.54
CA GLN A 52 -10.47 4.48 5.12
C GLN A 52 -10.62 5.79 4.32
N VAL A 53 -11.43 6.74 4.82
CA VAL A 53 -11.60 8.05 4.17
C VAL A 53 -10.26 8.78 4.08
N TRP A 54 -9.50 8.83 5.17
CA TRP A 54 -8.18 9.46 5.20
C TRP A 54 -7.20 8.86 4.19
N GLY A 55 -7.19 7.52 4.07
CA GLY A 55 -6.32 6.84 3.10
C GLY A 55 -6.64 7.24 1.66
N PHE A 56 -7.92 7.27 1.31
CA PHE A 56 -8.35 7.70 -0.03
C PHE A 56 -8.20 9.20 -0.27
N LEU A 57 -8.24 10.05 0.77
CA LEU A 57 -7.87 11.46 0.63
C LEU A 57 -6.41 11.61 0.17
N GLN A 58 -5.48 10.72 0.53
CA GLN A 58 -4.10 10.81 0.02
C GLN A 58 -4.04 10.69 -1.52
N ALA A 59 -5.04 10.05 -2.12
CA ALA A 59 -5.23 9.93 -3.55
C ALA A 59 -6.14 11.02 -4.17
N GLY A 60 -6.57 12.01 -3.39
CA GLY A 60 -7.51 13.04 -3.85
C GLY A 60 -8.98 12.63 -3.78
N VAL A 61 -9.27 11.43 -3.28
CA VAL A 61 -10.61 10.86 -3.31
C VAL A 61 -11.27 11.03 -1.95
N ASN A 62 -12.26 11.92 -1.88
CA ASN A 62 -13.13 11.98 -0.70
C ASN A 62 -14.27 10.98 -0.81
N LEU A 63 -14.13 9.80 -0.17
CA LEU A 63 -15.15 8.75 -0.18
C LEU A 63 -16.51 9.21 0.38
N MET A 64 -16.55 10.26 1.19
CA MET A 64 -17.81 10.85 1.70
C MET A 64 -18.69 11.43 0.57
N ASN A 65 -18.11 11.70 -0.61
CA ASN A 65 -18.88 12.09 -1.79
C ASN A 65 -19.65 10.93 -2.43
N ALA A 66 -19.27 9.67 -2.13
CA ALA A 66 -19.93 8.47 -2.64
C ALA A 66 -21.02 7.97 -1.69
N ALA A 67 -20.64 7.74 -0.43
CA ALA A 67 -21.53 7.27 0.63
C ALA A 67 -20.99 7.68 2.00
N TRP A 68 -21.81 7.50 3.04
CA TRP A 68 -21.39 7.75 4.42
C TRP A 68 -20.39 6.66 4.89
N TRP A 69 -19.12 6.82 4.53
CA TRP A 69 -18.06 5.84 4.75
C TRP A 69 -17.60 5.71 6.21
N LEU A 70 -18.22 6.47 7.11
CA LEU A 70 -17.98 6.41 8.56
C LEU A 70 -18.88 5.38 9.26
N TYR A 71 -19.86 4.79 8.56
CA TYR A 71 -20.77 3.78 9.09
C TYR A 71 -20.73 2.54 8.21
N VAL A 72 -20.08 1.49 8.71
CA VAL A 72 -19.75 0.28 7.94
C VAL A 72 -20.97 -0.41 7.31
N PRO A 73 -22.14 -0.53 7.99
CA PRO A 73 -23.33 -1.08 7.36
C PRO A 73 -23.76 -0.32 6.09
N TYR A 74 -23.57 1.00 6.07
CA TYR A 74 -23.89 1.80 4.90
C TYR A 74 -22.90 1.61 3.75
N ILE A 75 -21.64 1.30 4.04
CA ILE A 75 -20.63 0.93 3.04
C ILE A 75 -21.08 -0.35 2.33
N LYS A 76 -21.46 -1.38 3.08
CA LYS A 76 -21.96 -2.66 2.53
C LYS A 76 -23.16 -2.45 1.62
N THR A 77 -24.22 -1.81 2.13
CA THR A 77 -25.43 -1.57 1.33
C THR A 77 -25.16 -0.70 0.10
N PHE A 78 -24.25 0.26 0.19
CA PHE A 78 -23.83 1.06 -0.96
C PHE A 78 -23.13 0.19 -2.01
N ALA A 79 -22.16 -0.62 -1.61
CA ALA A 79 -21.39 -1.49 -2.49
C ALA A 79 -22.28 -2.49 -3.21
N GLU A 80 -23.23 -3.13 -2.50
CA GLU A 80 -24.23 -4.02 -3.10
C GLU A 80 -25.07 -3.28 -4.15
N ARG A 81 -25.56 -2.09 -3.82
CA ARG A 81 -26.41 -1.28 -4.72
C ARG A 81 -25.70 -0.89 -6.02
N ILE A 82 -24.40 -0.63 -5.99
CA ILE A 82 -23.62 -0.24 -7.18
C ILE A 82 -22.94 -1.45 -7.86
N GLY A 83 -23.15 -2.66 -7.34
CA GLY A 83 -22.57 -3.89 -7.85
C GLY A 83 -21.08 -4.06 -7.55
N ALA A 84 -20.53 -3.32 -6.58
CA ALA A 84 -19.13 -3.38 -6.14
C ALA A 84 -18.89 -4.38 -4.99
N TRP A 85 -19.93 -5.08 -4.53
CA TRP A 85 -19.78 -6.15 -3.53
C TRP A 85 -19.17 -7.41 -4.16
N ARG A 86 -18.27 -8.07 -3.41
CA ARG A 86 -17.54 -9.26 -3.83
C ARG A 86 -17.46 -10.27 -2.69
N ASP A 87 -17.43 -11.55 -3.04
CA ASP A 87 -17.30 -12.67 -2.11
C ASP A 87 -15.85 -13.20 -2.02
N GLU A 88 -14.89 -12.49 -2.63
CA GLU A 88 -13.48 -12.86 -2.63
C GLU A 88 -12.60 -11.63 -2.32
N SER A 89 -11.45 -11.87 -1.70
CA SER A 89 -10.45 -10.81 -1.46
C SER A 89 -9.81 -10.33 -2.75
N GLY A 90 -9.22 -9.14 -2.72
CA GLY A 90 -8.52 -8.58 -3.87
C GLY A 90 -7.68 -7.39 -3.46
N TYR A 91 -6.66 -7.07 -4.26
CA TYR A 91 -5.78 -5.95 -3.96
C TYR A 91 -6.58 -4.64 -3.99
N GLY A 92 -6.49 -3.87 -2.91
CA GLY A 92 -7.20 -2.60 -2.76
C GLY A 92 -8.69 -2.73 -2.49
N ARG A 93 -9.21 -3.96 -2.32
CA ARG A 93 -10.57 -4.17 -1.82
C ARG A 93 -10.64 -3.84 -0.33
N GLN A 94 -11.81 -3.44 0.14
CA GLN A 94 -12.05 -3.27 1.58
C GLN A 94 -12.76 -4.52 2.12
N ALA A 95 -12.11 -5.26 3.01
CA ALA A 95 -12.72 -6.32 3.78
C ALA A 95 -13.74 -5.71 4.76
N ILE A 96 -14.93 -6.29 4.82
CA ILE A 96 -16.01 -5.90 5.71
C ILE A 96 -16.25 -7.04 6.69
N TYR A 97 -16.19 -6.71 7.98
CA TYR A 97 -16.20 -7.70 9.05
C TYR A 97 -17.49 -7.69 9.85
N GLU A 98 -17.76 -8.82 10.51
CA GLU A 98 -18.86 -9.03 11.45
C GLU A 98 -18.29 -9.84 12.61
N TRP A 99 -18.35 -9.28 13.81
CA TRP A 99 -17.68 -9.86 14.98
C TRP A 99 -18.65 -10.49 15.96
N HIS A 100 -19.95 -10.26 15.81
CA HIS A 100 -20.96 -10.50 16.84
C HIS A 100 -21.93 -11.65 16.49
N GLY A 101 -21.84 -12.22 15.29
CA GLY A 101 -22.75 -13.21 14.74
C GLY A 101 -24.15 -12.67 14.42
N ASP A 102 -24.37 -11.35 14.38
CA ASP A 102 -25.68 -10.73 14.17
C ASP A 102 -25.94 -10.33 12.70
N GLY A 103 -24.92 -10.44 11.85
CA GLY A 103 -24.99 -10.15 10.41
C GLY A 103 -24.90 -8.66 10.07
N VAL A 104 -24.58 -7.80 11.05
CA VAL A 104 -24.38 -6.36 10.87
C VAL A 104 -22.90 -6.07 10.68
N ALA A 105 -22.56 -5.32 9.63
CA ALA A 105 -21.16 -4.99 9.37
C ALA A 105 -20.58 -4.07 10.46
N ASP A 106 -19.53 -4.51 11.14
CA ASP A 106 -18.96 -3.84 12.31
C ASP A 106 -17.68 -3.05 11.99
N HIS A 107 -16.86 -3.56 11.08
CA HIS A 107 -15.52 -3.02 10.85
C HIS A 107 -15.09 -3.12 9.38
N VAL A 108 -14.05 -2.36 9.03
CA VAL A 108 -13.51 -2.29 7.67
C VAL A 108 -11.99 -2.17 7.67
N GLY A 109 -11.33 -2.92 6.78
CA GLY A 109 -9.90 -2.87 6.54
C GLY A 109 -9.58 -2.96 5.06
N VAL A 110 -8.43 -2.41 4.61
CA VAL A 110 -8.01 -2.56 3.21
C VAL A 110 -7.24 -3.86 3.06
N SER A 111 -7.70 -4.73 2.17
CA SER A 111 -7.08 -6.01 1.87
C SER A 111 -6.08 -5.91 0.73
N TRP A 112 -4.98 -6.64 0.86
CA TRP A 112 -4.11 -7.03 -0.25
C TRP A 112 -3.79 -8.52 -0.08
N PRO A 113 -4.19 -9.38 -1.04
CA PRO A 113 -4.06 -10.82 -0.90
C PRO A 113 -2.63 -11.24 -0.54
N ASP A 114 -2.52 -12.26 0.31
CA ASP A 114 -1.28 -12.99 0.52
C ASP A 114 -1.49 -14.43 0.02
N PRO A 115 -0.96 -14.80 -1.15
CA PRO A 115 -1.18 -16.14 -1.69
C PRO A 115 -0.52 -17.24 -0.86
N ALA A 116 0.38 -16.90 0.06
CA ALA A 116 1.04 -17.85 0.94
C ALA A 116 0.34 -18.01 2.31
N ALA A 117 -0.67 -17.18 2.61
CA ALA A 117 -1.39 -17.25 3.87
C ALA A 117 -2.74 -17.96 3.71
N GLU A 118 -3.09 -18.78 4.70
CA GLU A 118 -4.43 -19.37 4.81
C GLU A 118 -5.49 -18.36 5.27
N LEU A 119 -5.05 -17.27 5.89
CA LEU A 119 -5.90 -16.20 6.43
C LEU A 119 -5.90 -14.97 5.53
N PHE A 120 -6.98 -14.21 5.58
CA PHE A 120 -7.14 -13.00 4.77
C PHE A 120 -6.44 -11.81 5.41
N ARG A 121 -5.56 -11.17 4.63
CA ARG A 121 -4.75 -10.04 5.07
C ARG A 121 -5.43 -8.70 4.82
N ALA A 122 -5.36 -7.81 5.82
CA ALA A 122 -5.76 -6.42 5.70
C ALA A 122 -4.96 -5.47 6.61
N ILE A 123 -5.02 -4.17 6.32
CA ILE A 123 -4.55 -3.07 7.16
C ILE A 123 -5.81 -2.41 7.71
N GLU A 124 -5.91 -2.43 9.02
CA GLU A 124 -7.10 -2.04 9.75
C GLU A 124 -6.74 -0.87 10.66
N GLY A 125 -7.52 0.21 10.56
CA GLY A 125 -7.50 1.28 11.54
C GLY A 125 -8.52 1.00 12.64
N ASN A 126 -8.21 1.42 13.86
CA ASN A 126 -9.00 1.22 15.05
C ASN A 126 -9.12 -0.25 15.52
N THR A 127 -8.08 -1.03 15.29
CA THR A 127 -7.99 -2.43 15.72
C THR A 127 -6.94 -2.58 16.83
N SER A 128 -6.74 -3.79 17.36
CA SER A 128 -5.75 -4.06 18.41
C SER A 128 -4.99 -5.38 18.21
N MET A 129 -3.80 -5.50 18.83
CA MET A 129 -3.05 -6.76 18.92
C MET A 129 -3.81 -7.84 19.71
N GLY A 130 -4.51 -7.41 20.76
CA GLY A 130 -5.41 -8.22 21.58
C GLY A 130 -6.33 -7.28 22.37
N GLY A 131 -7.62 -7.62 22.47
CA GLY A 131 -8.66 -6.73 23.00
C GLY A 131 -9.74 -6.42 21.95
N SER A 132 -10.49 -5.33 22.14
CA SER A 132 -11.57 -4.95 21.22
C SER A 132 -11.04 -4.76 19.79
N GLN A 133 -11.75 -5.32 18.83
CA GLN A 133 -11.52 -5.13 17.39
C GLN A 133 -12.42 -4.01 16.83
N ASP A 134 -13.40 -3.55 17.61
CA ASP A 134 -14.33 -2.46 17.28
C ASP A 134 -13.71 -1.08 17.58
N ASN A 135 -12.89 -1.03 18.63
CA ASN A 135 -12.25 0.19 19.11
C ASN A 135 -10.88 -0.06 19.74
N GLY A 136 -10.03 -0.79 19.02
CA GLY A 136 -8.71 -1.20 19.50
C GLY A 136 -7.65 -0.09 19.50
N ASN A 137 -7.97 1.08 18.93
CA ASN A 137 -7.17 2.31 18.93
C ASN A 137 -5.78 2.21 18.25
N GLY A 138 -5.50 1.16 17.48
CA GLY A 138 -4.28 1.04 16.68
C GLY A 138 -4.54 0.87 15.19
N VAL A 139 -3.50 1.08 14.39
CA VAL A 139 -3.42 0.66 12.98
C VAL A 139 -2.55 -0.57 12.88
N LEU A 140 -3.09 -1.69 12.39
CA LEU A 140 -2.37 -2.96 12.35
C LEU A 140 -2.62 -3.73 11.07
N VAL A 141 -1.57 -4.42 10.59
CA VAL A 141 -1.73 -5.51 9.63
C VAL A 141 -2.32 -6.70 10.38
N LYS A 142 -3.46 -7.21 9.90
CA LYS A 142 -4.21 -8.31 10.50
C LYS A 142 -4.40 -9.42 9.48
N TYR A 143 -4.42 -10.64 10.00
CA TYR A 143 -4.82 -11.84 9.29
C TYR A 143 -6.09 -12.35 9.95
N ARG A 144 -7.17 -12.52 9.18
CA ARG A 144 -8.53 -12.81 9.65
C ARG A 144 -9.04 -14.12 9.08
N TYR A 145 -9.88 -14.81 9.84
CA TYR A 145 -10.58 -16.00 9.35
C TYR A 145 -11.70 -15.58 8.41
N GLU A 146 -12.04 -16.45 7.46
CA GLU A 146 -13.19 -16.25 6.56
C GLU A 146 -14.48 -16.02 7.36
N ALA A 147 -14.65 -16.73 8.48
CA ALA A 147 -15.83 -16.62 9.34
C ALA A 147 -16.05 -15.22 9.94
N ASP A 148 -15.00 -14.40 10.02
CA ASP A 148 -15.11 -13.03 10.53
C ASP A 148 -15.45 -12.01 9.42
N ILE A 149 -15.51 -12.44 8.16
CA ILE A 149 -15.61 -11.58 6.98
C ILE A 149 -16.97 -11.78 6.31
N LEU A 150 -17.74 -10.70 6.18
CA LEU A 150 -18.98 -10.70 5.41
C LEU A 150 -18.74 -10.69 3.90
N GLY A 151 -17.66 -10.03 3.48
CA GLY A 151 -17.28 -9.90 2.08
C GLY A 151 -16.36 -8.71 1.86
N TRP A 152 -16.22 -8.32 0.59
CA TRP A 152 -15.32 -7.26 0.16
C TRP A 152 -16.00 -6.21 -0.71
N VAL A 153 -15.54 -4.98 -0.57
CA VAL A 153 -15.90 -3.86 -1.45
C VAL A 153 -14.80 -3.64 -2.47
N ASP A 154 -15.16 -3.74 -3.75
CA ASP A 154 -14.26 -3.46 -4.85
C ASP A 154 -14.07 -1.97 -5.06
N MET A 155 -12.99 -1.42 -4.50
CA MET A 155 -12.73 0.02 -4.57
C MET A 155 -12.44 0.52 -5.98
N HIS A 156 -11.97 -0.34 -6.89
CA HIS A 156 -11.82 0.03 -8.29
C HIS A 156 -13.19 0.33 -8.90
N GLN A 157 -14.18 -0.50 -8.61
CA GLN A 157 -15.55 -0.29 -9.07
C GLN A 157 -16.23 0.89 -8.37
N VAL A 158 -15.95 1.13 -7.08
CA VAL A 158 -16.42 2.33 -6.37
C VAL A 158 -15.90 3.60 -7.05
N LEU A 159 -14.60 3.69 -7.29
CA LEU A 159 -13.98 4.89 -7.86
C LEU A 159 -14.40 5.10 -9.33
N ALA A 160 -14.53 4.04 -10.13
CA ALA A 160 -15.10 4.13 -11.47
C ALA A 160 -16.55 4.64 -11.45
N TRP A 161 -17.37 4.17 -10.50
CA TRP A 161 -18.71 4.70 -10.29
C TRP A 161 -18.68 6.18 -9.86
N MET A 162 -17.73 6.59 -9.00
CA MET A 162 -17.60 7.98 -8.59
C MET A 162 -17.30 8.91 -9.78
N ILE A 163 -16.45 8.48 -10.71
CA ILE A 163 -16.15 9.23 -11.94
C ILE A 163 -17.41 9.38 -12.80
N ASP A 164 -18.10 8.27 -13.08
CA ASP A 164 -19.32 8.28 -13.89
C ASP A 164 -20.44 9.17 -13.32
N ASN A 165 -20.45 9.36 -12.00
CA ASN A 165 -21.49 10.11 -11.29
C ASN A 165 -21.02 11.51 -10.86
N GLY A 166 -19.87 11.98 -11.35
CA GLY A 166 -19.34 13.31 -11.04
C GLY A 166 -19.04 13.53 -9.55
N LYS A 167 -18.75 12.45 -8.82
CA LYS A 167 -18.37 12.47 -7.39
C LYS A 167 -16.87 12.60 -7.18
N TRP A 168 -16.10 12.33 -8.24
CA TRP A 168 -14.67 12.55 -8.36
C TRP A 168 -14.36 12.75 -9.84
N ASP A 169 -13.46 13.68 -10.17
CA ASP A 169 -13.08 14.01 -11.55
C ASP A 169 -11.92 13.15 -12.08
N GLY A 170 -11.33 12.32 -11.20
CA GLY A 170 -10.14 11.54 -11.52
C GLY A 170 -8.83 12.31 -11.31
N GLY A 171 -8.88 13.50 -10.70
CA GLY A 171 -7.73 14.37 -10.43
C GLY A 171 -7.28 14.40 -8.97
N GLY A 172 -5.95 14.48 -8.78
CA GLY A 172 -5.21 15.21 -7.74
C GLY A 172 -5.28 14.76 -6.28
N SER A 173 -4.18 14.18 -5.79
CA SER A 173 -3.81 13.97 -4.39
C SER A 173 -4.15 15.15 -3.47
N TYR A 174 -4.76 14.88 -2.32
CA TYR A 174 -5.03 15.89 -1.31
C TYR A 174 -3.72 16.25 -0.59
N GLY A 175 -3.09 17.35 -1.03
CA GLY A 175 -2.10 18.05 -0.23
C GLY A 175 -0.70 17.43 -0.12
N THR A 176 -0.03 17.19 -1.24
CA THR A 176 1.38 17.60 -1.43
C THR A 176 1.56 18.00 -2.90
N SER A 177 2.26 19.11 -3.09
CA SER A 177 2.60 19.77 -4.36
C SER A 177 2.84 18.83 -5.56
N THR A 178 2.10 19.09 -6.65
CA THR A 178 2.49 19.02 -8.07
C THR A 178 3.71 18.15 -8.43
N GLU A 179 3.46 17.02 -9.10
CA GLU A 179 3.73 16.86 -10.53
C GLU A 179 2.88 15.69 -11.07
N SER A 180 2.12 15.93 -12.14
CA SER A 180 1.61 14.86 -12.98
C SER A 180 2.80 14.29 -13.75
N GLY A 181 3.37 13.21 -13.26
CA GLY A 181 4.52 12.54 -13.85
C GLY A 181 4.64 11.12 -13.34
N TYR A 182 5.44 10.32 -14.03
CA TYR A 182 5.87 9.02 -13.53
C TYR A 182 6.46 9.14 -12.12
N THR A 183 6.31 8.11 -11.29
CA THR A 183 6.96 8.04 -9.97
C THR A 183 8.43 8.41 -10.12
N ASN A 184 8.89 9.42 -9.39
CA ASN A 184 10.30 9.78 -9.40
C ASN A 184 11.12 8.65 -8.74
N ILE A 185 11.89 7.93 -9.55
CA ILE A 185 12.76 6.84 -9.11
C ILE A 185 14.24 7.22 -9.11
N GLU A 186 14.60 8.49 -9.31
CA GLU A 186 16.01 8.89 -9.38
C GLU A 186 16.77 8.61 -8.08
N ALA A 187 16.10 8.73 -6.92
CA ALA A 187 16.70 8.37 -5.63
C ALA A 187 17.00 6.86 -5.56
N LEU A 188 16.06 6.03 -6.03
CA LEU A 188 16.24 4.57 -6.10
C LEU A 188 17.36 4.22 -7.09
N GLN A 189 17.40 4.88 -8.25
CA GLN A 189 18.45 4.71 -9.25
C GLN A 189 19.83 5.05 -8.68
N ARG A 190 19.97 6.18 -7.97
CA ARG A 190 21.22 6.55 -7.28
C ARG A 190 21.62 5.52 -6.22
N ALA A 191 20.67 5.01 -5.44
CA ALA A 191 20.93 4.02 -4.40
C ALA A 191 21.55 2.72 -4.96
N VAL A 192 21.13 2.29 -6.16
CA VAL A 192 21.64 1.07 -6.83
C VAL A 192 22.69 1.35 -7.91
N GLY A 193 23.20 2.58 -7.98
CA GLY A 193 24.21 3.00 -8.97
C GLY A 193 23.74 2.98 -10.44
N ALA A 194 22.43 3.03 -10.69
CA ALA A 194 21.86 3.20 -12.03
C ALA A 194 21.98 4.64 -12.52
N ALA A 195 21.82 4.85 -13.83
CA ALA A 195 21.61 6.20 -14.36
C ALA A 195 20.34 6.80 -13.75
N ALA A 196 20.44 8.00 -13.18
CA ALA A 196 19.33 8.70 -12.54
C ALA A 196 18.55 9.52 -13.58
N ASP A 197 17.90 8.82 -14.51
CA ASP A 197 17.17 9.37 -15.66
C ASP A 197 15.64 9.30 -15.51
N ASN A 198 15.16 8.81 -14.36
CA ASN A 198 13.76 8.58 -14.07
C ASN A 198 13.06 7.54 -14.97
N VAL A 199 13.83 6.74 -15.73
CA VAL A 199 13.31 5.67 -16.61
C VAL A 199 13.64 4.29 -16.02
N CYS A 200 12.61 3.47 -15.83
CA CYS A 200 12.72 2.08 -15.40
C CYS A 200 13.10 1.16 -16.58
N GLY A 201 14.25 1.44 -17.19
CA GLY A 201 14.84 0.62 -18.25
C GLY A 201 15.57 -0.63 -17.72
N PRO A 202 16.12 -1.46 -18.62
CA PRO A 202 16.80 -2.70 -18.24
C PRO A 202 17.95 -2.53 -17.24
N ASN A 203 18.67 -1.40 -17.28
CA ASN A 203 19.75 -1.12 -16.32
C ASN A 203 19.22 -0.94 -14.90
N THR A 204 18.17 -0.13 -14.71
CA THR A 204 17.50 0.08 -13.43
C THR A 204 16.99 -1.25 -12.87
N GLN A 205 16.32 -2.05 -13.71
CA GLN A 205 15.75 -3.34 -13.31
C GLN A 205 16.84 -4.35 -12.89
N ALA A 206 17.92 -4.47 -13.65
CA ALA A 206 19.02 -5.39 -13.32
C ALA A 206 19.71 -5.03 -12.01
N ARG A 207 19.95 -3.73 -11.75
CA ARG A 207 20.61 -3.27 -10.52
C ARG A 207 19.74 -3.46 -9.29
N VAL A 208 18.44 -3.16 -9.38
CA VAL A 208 17.48 -3.46 -8.31
C VAL A 208 17.40 -4.96 -8.05
N LEU A 209 17.33 -5.79 -9.10
CA LEU A 209 17.32 -7.24 -8.98
C LEU A 209 18.60 -7.77 -8.31
N ALA A 210 19.76 -7.19 -8.60
CA ALA A 210 21.02 -7.57 -7.96
C ALA A 210 21.00 -7.34 -6.46
N VAL A 211 20.51 -6.17 -6.00
CA VAL A 211 20.37 -5.89 -4.56
C VAL A 211 19.35 -6.84 -3.92
N ALA A 212 18.19 -7.04 -4.55
CA ALA A 212 17.17 -7.95 -4.01
C ALA A 212 17.68 -9.39 -3.89
N SER A 213 18.31 -9.92 -4.94
CA SER A 213 18.77 -11.31 -5.01
C SER A 213 19.92 -11.63 -4.04
N ALA A 214 20.79 -10.66 -3.78
CA ALA A 214 21.91 -10.82 -2.86
C ALA A 214 21.51 -10.85 -1.38
N SER A 215 20.27 -10.48 -1.05
CA SER A 215 19.74 -10.55 0.32
C SER A 215 19.39 -11.98 0.73
N GLU A 216 19.26 -12.24 2.04
CA GLU A 216 18.75 -13.51 2.56
C GLU A 216 17.35 -13.84 2.01
N TRP A 217 16.48 -12.83 1.87
CA TRP A 217 15.16 -12.99 1.27
C TRP A 217 15.22 -13.41 -0.21
N GLY A 218 16.19 -12.86 -0.95
CA GLY A 218 16.50 -13.22 -2.33
C GLY A 218 17.30 -14.51 -2.49
N GLY A 219 17.64 -15.18 -1.39
CA GLY A 219 18.37 -16.45 -1.35
C GLY A 219 19.88 -16.33 -1.55
N VAL A 220 20.45 -15.12 -1.42
CA VAL A 220 21.89 -14.84 -1.62
C VAL A 220 22.38 -15.36 -2.98
N THR A 221 21.67 -14.95 -4.03
CA THR A 221 21.95 -15.33 -5.41
C THR A 221 22.44 -14.15 -6.23
N PHE A 222 23.22 -14.42 -7.28
CA PHE A 222 23.85 -13.40 -8.12
C PHE A 222 23.53 -13.61 -9.61
N PRO A 223 22.28 -13.34 -10.07
CA PRO A 223 21.87 -13.63 -11.45
C PRO A 223 22.70 -12.95 -12.55
N MET A 224 23.42 -11.87 -12.21
CA MET A 224 24.30 -11.11 -13.11
C MET A 224 25.78 -11.26 -12.75
N GLY A 225 26.11 -12.14 -11.79
CA GLY A 225 27.45 -12.35 -11.26
C GLY A 225 27.76 -11.51 -10.01
N VAL A 226 28.74 -11.99 -9.24
CA VAL A 226 29.19 -11.37 -7.99
C VAL A 226 29.82 -10.00 -8.27
N GLU A 227 30.75 -9.90 -9.23
CA GLU A 227 31.41 -8.64 -9.62
C GLU A 227 30.41 -7.55 -10.02
N PHE A 228 29.36 -7.91 -10.76
CA PHE A 228 28.29 -6.97 -11.11
C PHE A 228 27.58 -6.46 -9.85
N THR A 229 27.17 -7.37 -8.96
CA THR A 229 26.48 -7.02 -7.71
C THR A 229 27.37 -6.16 -6.81
N GLN A 230 28.66 -6.45 -6.74
CA GLN A 230 29.65 -5.65 -6.02
C GLN A 230 29.75 -4.22 -6.57
N SER A 231 29.74 -4.07 -7.89
CA SER A 231 29.69 -2.75 -8.55
C SER A 231 28.38 -1.98 -8.27
N VAL A 232 27.28 -2.70 -8.02
CA VAL A 232 25.97 -2.10 -7.67
C VAL A 232 25.98 -1.58 -6.24
N VAL A 233 26.49 -2.37 -5.29
CA VAL A 233 26.52 -2.00 -3.85
C VAL A 233 27.71 -1.11 -3.47
N GLY A 234 28.61 -0.82 -4.42
CA GLY A 234 29.72 0.11 -4.23
C GLY A 234 30.88 -0.45 -3.41
N THR A 235 31.17 -1.75 -3.58
CA THR A 235 32.36 -2.41 -3.02
C THR A 235 33.35 -2.79 -4.12
N GLU A 236 34.54 -3.26 -3.76
CA GLU A 236 35.53 -3.75 -4.73
C GLU A 236 34.98 -4.99 -5.47
N ALA A 237 35.02 -4.97 -6.80
CA ALA A 237 34.52 -6.04 -7.65
C ALA A 237 35.58 -7.16 -7.81
N ASP A 238 35.85 -7.88 -6.72
CA ASP A 238 36.85 -8.97 -6.67
C ASP A 238 36.27 -10.37 -6.99
N GLY A 239 34.95 -10.44 -7.22
CA GLY A 239 34.24 -11.68 -7.54
C GLY A 239 33.96 -12.58 -6.34
N ILE A 240 34.25 -12.13 -5.11
CA ILE A 240 34.07 -12.87 -3.86
C ILE A 240 33.04 -12.16 -2.97
N TRP A 241 31.87 -12.78 -2.80
CA TRP A 241 30.86 -12.26 -1.89
C TRP A 241 31.23 -12.59 -0.44
N GLY A 242 31.97 -11.69 0.20
CA GLY A 242 32.38 -11.78 1.60
C GLY A 242 31.88 -10.61 2.45
N PRO A 243 32.41 -10.46 3.69
CA PRO A 243 31.90 -9.49 4.67
C PRO A 243 31.89 -8.02 4.19
N ALA A 244 32.84 -7.64 3.35
CA ALA A 244 32.87 -6.30 2.76
C ALA A 244 31.71 -6.06 1.78
N SER A 245 31.30 -7.11 1.05
CA SER A 245 30.16 -7.07 0.12
C SER A 245 28.83 -7.08 0.87
N GLU A 246 28.71 -7.90 1.92
CA GLU A 246 27.54 -7.93 2.81
C GLU A 246 27.32 -6.58 3.48
N ALA A 247 28.36 -6.00 4.09
CA ALA A 247 28.24 -4.69 4.72
C ALA A 247 27.94 -3.55 3.72
N ALA A 248 28.39 -3.68 2.46
CA ALA A 248 28.03 -2.74 1.40
C ALA A 248 26.58 -2.91 0.96
N HIS A 249 26.12 -4.16 0.85
CA HIS A 249 24.74 -4.50 0.57
C HIS A 249 23.78 -3.94 1.61
N ASP A 250 24.02 -4.12 2.91
CA ASP A 250 23.16 -3.57 3.97
C ASP A 250 23.01 -2.04 3.85
N ARG A 251 24.11 -1.31 3.62
CA ARG A 251 24.07 0.15 3.38
C ARG A 251 23.28 0.51 2.13
N THR A 252 23.41 -0.27 1.07
CA THR A 252 22.60 -0.09 -0.15
C THR A 252 21.13 -0.36 0.12
N VAL A 253 20.78 -1.36 0.94
CA VAL A 253 19.39 -1.65 1.34
C VAL A 253 18.81 -0.48 2.12
N GLU A 254 19.52 0.08 3.09
CA GLU A 254 19.09 1.27 3.83
C GLU A 254 18.81 2.45 2.88
N ALA A 255 19.70 2.67 1.89
CA ALA A 255 19.53 3.72 0.88
C ALA A 255 18.33 3.46 -0.04
N VAL A 256 18.09 2.20 -0.43
CA VAL A 256 16.92 1.79 -1.21
C VAL A 256 15.64 2.03 -0.41
N GLN A 257 15.60 1.61 0.86
CA GLN A 257 14.45 1.79 1.75
C GLN A 257 14.11 3.28 1.91
N ALA A 258 15.12 4.12 2.16
CA ALA A 258 14.94 5.56 2.23
C ALA A 258 14.41 6.14 0.91
N ALA A 259 14.89 5.65 -0.24
CA ALA A 259 14.48 6.12 -1.55
C ALA A 259 13.03 5.77 -1.91
N VAL A 260 12.50 4.65 -1.41
CA VAL A 260 11.14 4.18 -1.72
C VAL A 260 10.14 4.41 -0.57
N GLY A 261 10.59 5.07 0.51
CA GLY A 261 9.75 5.36 1.67
C GLY A 261 9.39 4.14 2.52
N ALA A 262 10.21 3.09 2.50
CA ALA A 262 10.08 1.94 3.39
C ALA A 262 10.72 2.24 4.77
N VAL A 263 10.42 1.40 5.76
CA VAL A 263 11.15 1.40 7.04
C VAL A 263 12.62 1.13 6.76
N VAL A 264 13.51 1.97 7.30
CA VAL A 264 14.96 1.84 7.17
C VAL A 264 15.48 0.96 8.29
N ASP A 265 15.54 -0.35 8.03
CA ASP A 265 16.03 -1.36 8.97
C ASP A 265 17.26 -2.13 8.45
N GLY A 266 17.70 -1.84 7.21
CA GLY A 266 18.83 -2.50 6.56
C GLY A 266 18.53 -3.92 6.08
N ILE A 267 17.30 -4.41 6.26
CA ILE A 267 16.90 -5.77 5.89
C ILE A 267 16.06 -5.73 4.62
N TYR A 268 16.57 -6.34 3.55
CA TYR A 268 15.79 -6.49 2.33
C TYR A 268 14.81 -7.66 2.50
N GLY A 269 13.58 -7.35 2.88
CA GLY A 269 12.49 -8.32 3.05
C GLY A 269 11.25 -8.01 2.19
N PRO A 270 10.13 -8.71 2.42
CA PRO A 270 8.89 -8.53 1.64
C PRO A 270 8.38 -7.08 1.61
N ALA A 271 8.53 -6.33 2.70
CA ALA A 271 8.13 -4.93 2.78
C ALA A 271 8.98 -4.03 1.86
N THR A 272 10.30 -4.17 1.91
CA THR A 272 11.25 -3.47 1.03
C THR A 272 11.00 -3.82 -0.43
N ASN A 273 10.84 -5.12 -0.75
CA ASN A 273 10.55 -5.57 -2.11
C ASN A 273 9.22 -5.02 -2.64
N SER A 274 8.19 -4.97 -1.78
CA SER A 274 6.89 -4.39 -2.13
C SER A 274 7.05 -2.91 -2.50
N ALA A 275 7.68 -2.09 -1.64
CA ALA A 275 7.88 -0.66 -1.88
C ALA A 275 8.73 -0.38 -3.13
N VAL A 276 9.77 -1.19 -3.38
CA VAL A 276 10.57 -1.12 -4.61
C VAL A 276 9.74 -1.47 -5.84
N SER A 277 8.97 -2.56 -5.82
CA SER A 277 8.11 -2.97 -6.94
C SER A 277 7.08 -1.89 -7.28
N ILE A 278 6.50 -1.29 -6.24
CA ILE A 278 5.59 -0.15 -6.27
C ILE A 278 6.21 1.06 -6.96
N ALA A 279 7.46 1.41 -6.62
CA ALA A 279 8.18 2.53 -7.20
C ALA A 279 8.48 2.28 -8.67
N LEU A 280 9.00 1.10 -9.00
CA LEU A 280 9.29 0.69 -10.38
C LEU A 280 8.04 0.59 -11.25
N ALA A 281 6.90 0.15 -10.71
CA ALA A 281 5.65 0.04 -11.44
C ALA A 281 5.12 1.41 -11.90
N GLY A 282 5.28 2.45 -11.08
CA GLY A 282 4.85 3.81 -11.40
C GLY A 282 5.86 4.64 -12.21
N ALA A 283 7.07 4.14 -12.41
CA ALA A 283 8.13 4.83 -13.16
C ALA A 283 7.91 4.78 -14.68
N GLU A 284 8.57 5.70 -15.40
CA GLU A 284 8.57 5.72 -16.86
C GLU A 284 9.15 4.43 -17.42
N LYS A 285 8.63 3.97 -18.56
CA LYS A 285 9.13 2.79 -19.27
C LYS A 285 9.75 3.23 -20.61
N PRO A 286 10.84 2.58 -21.05
CA PRO A 286 11.48 2.89 -22.33
C PRO A 286 10.60 2.55 -23.55
#